data_AF-A0A947X145-F1
#
_entry.id   AF-A0A947X145-F1
#
_cell.length_a   1.000
_cell.length_b   1.000
_cell.length_c   1.000
_cell.angle_alpha   90.00
_cell.angle_beta   90.00
_cell.angle_gamma   90.00
#
_symmetry.space_group_name_H-M   'P 1'
#
loop_
_entity.id
_entity.type
_entity.pdbx_description
1 polymer ?
#
loop_
_entity_poly.entity_id
_entity_poly.type
_entity_poly.pdbx_seq_one_letter_code
_entity_poly.pdbx_strand_id
1 'polypeptide(L)'
;MYEKEVLLFRVKAWAAKDEEIEGTFTAMAGASPWAGRLIPRYGVIVFATPNEITILRAGRWQHLAPVSVEARLARSTPVGPLKGLCWKEALGLSAYMGIRVFVHRKWREEIDRIDRRRWRRVD
;
A
#
# COMPACT_ATOMS: atom_id res chain seq x y z
N MET A 1 7.54 14.55 -13.77
CA MET A 1 7.78 13.21 -13.19
C MET A 1 6.51 12.79 -12.45
N TYR A 2 5.88 11.72 -12.88
CA TYR A 2 4.60 11.29 -12.30
C TYR A 2 4.86 10.76 -10.88
N GLU A 3 3.99 11.10 -9.92
CA GLU A 3 4.09 10.70 -8.49
C GLU A 3 4.41 9.21 -8.28
N LYS A 4 3.94 8.37 -9.21
CA LYS A 4 4.20 6.93 -9.27
C LYS A 4 5.65 6.56 -9.57
N GLU A 5 6.31 7.27 -10.50
CA GLU A 5 7.72 7.03 -10.83
C GLU A 5 8.62 7.36 -9.64
N VAL A 6 8.28 8.44 -8.93
CA VAL A 6 8.97 8.84 -7.68
C VAL A 6 8.76 7.79 -6.61
N LEU A 7 7.54 7.28 -6.44
CA LEU A 7 7.25 6.22 -5.46
C LEU A 7 8.03 4.95 -5.80
N LEU A 8 7.99 4.50 -7.05
CA LEU A 8 8.69 3.32 -7.54
C LEU A 8 10.21 3.43 -7.32
N PHE A 9 10.79 4.59 -7.65
CA PHE A 9 12.21 4.86 -7.40
C PHE A 9 12.56 4.77 -5.91
N ARG A 10 11.71 5.29 -5.02
CA ARG A 10 11.95 5.28 -3.57
C ARG A 10 11.81 3.90 -2.94
N VAL A 11 10.86 3.08 -3.41
CA VAL A 11 10.67 1.71 -2.88
C VAL A 11 11.69 0.72 -3.43
N LYS A 12 12.31 0.98 -4.60
CA LYS A 12 13.36 0.13 -5.17
C LYS A 12 14.53 -0.14 -4.21
N ALA A 13 14.88 0.84 -3.38
CA ALA A 13 15.94 0.68 -2.37
C ALA A 13 15.56 -0.31 -1.24
N TRP A 14 14.28 -0.65 -1.11
CA TRP A 14 13.74 -1.52 -0.06
C TRP A 14 13.35 -2.91 -0.56
N ALA A 15 13.21 -3.07 -1.88
CA ALA A 15 13.02 -4.38 -2.51
C ALA A 15 14.32 -5.19 -2.42
N ALA A 16 14.20 -6.52 -2.36
CA ALA A 16 15.38 -7.38 -2.45
C ALA A 16 16.10 -7.16 -3.79
N LYS A 17 17.42 -7.35 -3.81
CA LYS A 17 18.17 -7.35 -5.06
C LYS A 17 17.54 -8.39 -5.98
N ASP A 18 17.22 -7.98 -7.21
CA ASP A 18 16.59 -8.79 -8.27
C ASP A 18 15.08 -9.03 -8.16
N GLU A 19 14.37 -8.44 -7.17
CA GLU A 19 12.91 -8.47 -7.16
C GLU A 19 12.28 -7.38 -8.05
N GLU A 20 11.46 -7.81 -9.01
CA GLU A 20 10.62 -6.89 -9.78
C GLU A 20 9.44 -6.40 -8.94
N ILE A 21 9.25 -5.08 -8.88
CA ILE A 21 8.10 -4.48 -8.20
C ILE A 21 6.90 -4.54 -9.16
N GLU A 22 5.92 -5.37 -8.82
CA GLU A 22 4.69 -5.57 -9.61
C GLU A 22 3.73 -4.37 -9.48
N GLY A 23 3.80 -3.67 -8.35
CA GLY A 23 3.10 -2.40 -8.17
C GLY A 23 3.29 -1.80 -6.79
N THR A 24 2.90 -0.53 -6.67
CA THR A 24 3.06 0.25 -5.44
C THR A 24 1.96 1.29 -5.29
N PHE A 25 1.55 1.54 -4.06
CA PHE A 25 0.58 2.57 -3.73
C PHE A 25 0.82 3.16 -2.34
N THR A 26 0.22 4.32 -2.09
CA THR A 26 0.17 4.94 -0.76
C THR A 26 -1.16 4.64 -0.07
N ALA A 27 -1.11 4.44 1.23
CA ALA A 27 -2.26 4.31 2.10
C ALA A 27 -2.02 5.10 3.40
N MET A 28 -3.05 5.18 4.23
CA MET A 28 -3.00 5.85 5.52
C MET A 28 -3.42 4.88 6.60
N ALA A 29 -2.55 4.63 7.57
CA ALA A 29 -2.84 3.79 8.72
C ALA A 29 -3.26 4.68 9.91
N GLY A 30 -4.30 4.25 10.64
CA GLY A 30 -4.85 4.97 11.79
C GLY A 30 -6.36 5.20 11.65
N ALA A 31 -6.86 6.33 12.16
CA ALA A 31 -8.29 6.62 12.05
C ALA A 31 -8.74 6.86 10.61
N SER A 32 -10.05 6.71 10.41
CA SER A 32 -10.76 7.16 9.22
C SER A 32 -10.23 8.54 8.76
N PRO A 33 -9.95 8.74 7.46
CA PRO A 33 -9.58 10.03 6.90
C PRO A 33 -10.59 11.14 7.23
N TRP A 34 -11.81 10.77 7.63
CA TRP A 34 -12.89 11.65 8.08
C TRP A 34 -12.87 11.96 9.60
N ALA A 35 -12.22 11.15 10.42
CA ALA A 35 -12.16 11.37 11.87
C ALA A 35 -11.03 12.38 12.18
N GLY A 36 -11.36 13.61 12.59
CA GLY A 36 -10.46 14.79 12.63
C GLY A 36 -9.03 14.64 13.20
N ARG A 37 -8.29 15.77 13.29
CA ARG A 37 -6.84 15.81 13.58
C ARG A 37 -6.34 15.15 14.88
N LEU A 38 -7.23 14.67 15.76
CA LEU A 38 -6.91 14.13 17.08
C LEU A 38 -6.37 12.69 17.08
N ILE A 39 -6.56 11.92 16.01
CA ILE A 39 -6.12 10.52 15.98
C ILE A 39 -4.85 10.40 15.15
N PRO A 40 -3.76 9.80 15.68
CA PRO A 40 -2.52 9.64 14.93
C PRO A 40 -2.79 8.90 13.62
N ARG A 41 -2.37 9.54 12.53
CA ARG A 41 -2.38 9.00 11.17
C ARG A 41 -0.94 9.01 10.70
N TYR A 42 -0.52 7.93 10.07
CA TYR A 42 0.75 7.92 9.34
C TYR A 42 0.54 7.38 7.94
N GLY A 43 1.31 7.93 7.01
CA GLY A 43 1.35 7.40 5.66
C GLY A 43 2.02 6.03 5.69
N VAL A 44 1.52 5.12 4.88
CA VAL A 44 2.20 3.87 4.56
C VAL A 44 2.35 3.75 3.06
N ILE A 45 3.46 3.18 2.62
CA ILE A 45 3.72 2.85 1.23
C ILE A 45 3.70 1.35 1.15
N VAL A 46 2.85 0.81 0.30
CA VAL A 46 2.75 -0.61 0.06
C VAL A 46 3.37 -0.88 -1.30
N PHE A 47 4.25 -1.86 -1.38
CA PHE A 47 4.69 -2.40 -2.66
C PHE A 47 4.63 -3.92 -2.63
N ALA A 48 4.40 -4.49 -3.80
CA ALA A 48 4.29 -5.93 -3.98
C ALA A 48 5.38 -6.42 -4.92
N THR A 49 5.98 -7.55 -4.56
CA THR A 49 6.90 -8.33 -5.39
C THR A 49 6.29 -9.71 -5.64
N PRO A 50 6.90 -10.59 -6.45
CA PRO A 50 6.38 -11.94 -6.64
C PRO A 50 6.28 -12.76 -5.35
N ASN A 51 7.13 -12.45 -4.36
CA ASN A 51 7.28 -13.24 -3.14
C ASN A 51 6.53 -12.66 -1.93
N GLU A 52 6.50 -11.33 -1.80
CA GLU A 52 5.92 -10.68 -0.62
C GLU A 52 5.22 -9.35 -0.92
N ILE A 53 4.45 -8.89 0.05
CA ILE A 53 3.93 -7.52 0.11
C ILE A 53 4.65 -6.82 1.24
N THR A 54 5.41 -5.78 0.92
CA THR A 54 6.12 -4.99 1.91
C THR A 54 5.34 -3.71 2.21
N ILE A 55 5.17 -3.43 3.50
CA ILE A 55 4.56 -2.22 4.02
C ILE A 55 5.67 -1.38 4.64
N LEU A 56 5.86 -0.19 4.09
CA LEU A 56 6.79 0.80 4.60
C LEU A 56 6.01 1.89 5.33
N ARG A 57 6.51 2.31 6.49
CA ARG A 57 6.04 3.52 7.16
C ARG A 57 6.59 4.74 6.42
N ALA A 58 5.74 5.70 6.09
CA ALA A 58 6.14 6.96 5.48
C ALA A 58 6.38 8.04 6.54
N GLY A 59 7.21 9.04 6.19
CA GLY A 59 7.50 10.17 7.05
C GLY A 59 6.26 11.02 7.33
N ARG A 60 6.13 11.52 8.57
CA ARG A 60 5.01 12.36 9.03
C ARG A 60 4.74 13.57 8.13
N TRP A 61 5.79 14.14 7.55
CA TRP A 61 5.74 15.31 6.67
C TRP A 61 5.92 14.98 5.18
N GLN A 62 6.32 13.75 4.86
CA GLN A 62 6.62 13.30 3.51
C GLN A 62 6.01 11.92 3.31
N HIS A 63 4.73 11.88 2.93
CA HIS A 63 3.96 10.65 2.73
C HIS A 63 4.48 9.76 1.58
N LEU A 64 5.39 10.27 0.76
CA LEU A 64 6.09 9.54 -0.30
C LEU A 64 7.49 9.08 0.12
N ALA A 65 7.99 9.44 1.31
CA ALA A 65 9.32 9.07 1.77
C ALA A 65 9.20 7.90 2.76
N PRO A 66 9.60 6.68 2.37
CA PRO A 66 9.68 5.57 3.31
C PRO A 66 10.74 5.83 4.37
N VAL A 67 10.44 5.49 5.61
CA VAL A 67 11.31 5.69 6.78
C VAL A 67 11.73 4.36 7.39
N SER A 68 10.83 3.38 7.42
CA SER A 68 11.11 2.05 7.96
C SER A 68 10.23 0.99 7.31
N VAL A 69 10.70 -0.26 7.33
CA VAL A 69 9.82 -1.41 7.08
C VAL A 69 8.92 -1.56 8.29
N GLU A 70 7.61 -1.44 8.08
CA GLU A 70 6.61 -1.73 9.11
C GLU A 70 6.34 -3.23 9.14
N ALA A 71 6.27 -3.86 7.96
CA ALA A 71 5.92 -5.27 7.83
C ALA A 71 6.22 -5.86 6.46
N ARG A 72 6.29 -7.19 6.43
CA ARG A 72 6.34 -8.03 5.24
C ARG A 72 5.27 -9.09 5.36
N LEU A 73 4.42 -9.20 4.35
CA LEU A 73 3.30 -10.12 4.30
C LEU A 73 3.52 -11.15 3.21
N ALA A 74 3.01 -12.36 3.44
CA ALA A 74 2.91 -13.35 2.38
C ALA A 74 2.15 -12.74 1.19
N ARG A 75 2.62 -13.00 -0.03
CA ARG A 75 2.00 -12.46 -1.25
C ARG A 75 0.56 -12.93 -1.47
N SER A 76 0.14 -14.00 -0.79
CA SER A 76 -1.24 -14.50 -0.74
C SER A 76 -2.19 -13.61 0.08
N THR A 77 -1.68 -12.63 0.83
CA THR A 77 -2.52 -11.76 1.66
C THR A 77 -3.45 -10.92 0.77
N PRO A 78 -4.78 -11.01 0.96
CA PRO A 78 -5.74 -10.26 0.16
C PRO A 78 -5.69 -8.78 0.55
N VAL A 79 -5.04 -7.97 -0.29
CA VAL A 79 -4.97 -6.52 -0.11
C VAL A 79 -5.99 -5.89 -1.06
N GLY A 80 -7.20 -5.63 -0.57
CA GLY A 80 -8.28 -5.08 -1.38
C GLY A 80 -9.14 -4.06 -0.61
N PRO A 81 -9.63 -2.99 -1.26
CA PRO A 81 -10.46 -1.99 -0.61
C PRO A 81 -11.93 -2.43 -0.47
N LEU A 82 -12.57 -2.14 0.67
CA LEU A 82 -14.02 -2.27 0.85
C LEU A 82 -14.83 -1.14 0.19
N LYS A 83 -16.11 -1.41 -0.13
CA LYS A 83 -17.07 -0.50 -0.79
C LYS A 83 -17.15 0.89 -0.10
N GLY A 84 -17.27 1.99 -0.85
CA GLY A 84 -17.39 3.37 -0.30
C GLY A 84 -16.78 4.51 -1.14
N LEU A 85 -16.75 5.74 -0.59
CA LEU A 85 -16.24 7.01 -1.18
C LEU A 85 -14.70 7.03 -1.42
N CYS A 86 -14.09 8.19 -1.69
CA CYS A 86 -12.71 8.39 -2.18
C CYS A 86 -11.58 7.71 -1.38
N TRP A 87 -11.80 7.34 -0.11
CA TRP A 87 -10.88 6.55 0.69
C TRP A 87 -11.58 5.30 1.21
N LYS A 88 -10.92 4.15 1.13
CA LYS A 88 -11.52 2.84 1.43
C LYS A 88 -10.63 2.02 2.34
N GLU A 89 -11.23 1.37 3.33
CA GLU A 89 -10.50 0.49 4.24
C GLU A 89 -9.97 -0.74 3.49
N ALA A 90 -8.70 -1.07 3.68
CA ALA A 90 -8.03 -2.23 3.11
C ALA A 90 -8.00 -3.36 4.13
N LEU A 91 -8.86 -4.38 3.96
CA LEU A 91 -9.07 -5.41 4.98
C LEU A 91 -7.80 -6.19 5.33
N GLY A 92 -7.06 -6.72 4.34
CA GLY A 92 -5.84 -7.48 4.62
C GLY A 92 -4.76 -6.67 5.33
N LEU A 93 -4.60 -5.40 4.95
CA LEU A 93 -3.68 -4.49 5.63
C LEU A 93 -4.17 -4.13 7.03
N SER A 94 -5.46 -3.88 7.19
CA SER A 94 -6.04 -3.45 8.47
C SER A 94 -6.04 -4.58 9.50
N ALA A 95 -6.39 -5.79 9.07
CA ALA A 95 -6.34 -6.99 9.91
C ALA A 95 -4.91 -7.28 10.37
N TYR A 96 -3.94 -7.15 9.46
CA TYR A 96 -2.55 -7.37 9.81
C TYR A 96 -2.00 -6.33 10.78
N MET A 97 -2.21 -5.04 10.49
CA MET A 97 -1.66 -3.96 11.29
C MET A 97 -2.39 -3.77 12.63
N GLY A 98 -3.53 -4.44 12.84
CA GLY A 98 -4.39 -4.25 14.01
C GLY A 98 -5.03 -2.86 14.09
N ILE A 99 -4.93 -2.07 13.01
CA ILE A 99 -5.46 -0.71 12.90
C ILE A 99 -6.09 -0.52 11.52
N ARG A 100 -7.04 0.41 11.39
CA ARG A 100 -7.65 0.67 10.08
C ARG A 100 -6.63 1.27 9.12
N VAL A 101 -6.60 0.75 7.91
CA VAL A 101 -5.74 1.22 6.83
C VAL A 101 -6.60 1.64 5.67
N PHE A 102 -6.45 2.88 5.21
CA PHE A 102 -7.27 3.47 4.16
C PHE A 102 -6.46 3.72 2.89
N VAL A 103 -6.93 3.20 1.78
CA VAL A 103 -6.35 3.40 0.45
C VAL A 103 -7.23 4.38 -0.35
N HIS A 104 -6.58 5.33 -1.02
CA HIS A 104 -7.30 6.27 -1.87
C HIS A 104 -7.80 5.61 -3.16
N ARG A 105 -8.96 6.04 -3.67
CA ARG A 105 -9.59 5.52 -4.89
C ARG A 105 -8.68 5.60 -6.11
N LYS A 106 -7.85 6.64 -6.23
CA LYS A 106 -6.83 6.78 -7.30
C LYS A 106 -5.89 5.57 -7.38
N TRP A 107 -5.56 4.97 -6.23
CA TRP A 107 -4.61 3.88 -6.13
C TRP A 107 -5.29 2.50 -6.11
N ARG A 108 -6.62 2.47 -6.01
CA ARG A 108 -7.40 1.23 -6.14
C ARG A 108 -7.19 0.55 -7.48
N GLU A 109 -7.12 1.31 -8.57
CA GLU A 109 -6.97 0.73 -9.91
C GLU A 109 -5.62 0.02 -10.07
N GLU A 110 -4.61 0.44 -9.32
CA GLU A 110 -3.30 -0.22 -9.26
C GLU A 110 -3.45 -1.59 -8.60
N ILE A 111 -4.10 -1.64 -7.43
CA ILE A 111 -4.42 -2.87 -6.69
C ILE A 111 -5.26 -3.82 -7.56
N ASP A 112 -6.40 -3.33 -8.07
CA ASP A 112 -7.32 -4.11 -8.89
C ASP A 112 -6.61 -4.62 -10.17
N ARG A 113 -5.65 -3.87 -10.74
CA ARG A 113 -4.87 -4.28 -11.93
C ARG A 113 -3.86 -5.36 -11.60
N ILE A 114 -3.16 -5.26 -10.47
CA ILE A 114 -2.22 -6.28 -9.98
C ILE A 114 -2.98 -7.59 -9.77
N ASP A 115 -4.12 -7.53 -9.08
CA ASP A 115 -4.97 -8.70 -8.84
C ASP A 115 -5.49 -9.29 -10.16
N ARG A 116 -6.06 -8.48 -11.07
CA ARG A 116 -6.59 -8.97 -12.36
C ARG A 116 -5.54 -9.54 -13.30
N ARG A 117 -4.32 -8.98 -13.36
CA ARG A 117 -3.23 -9.52 -14.18
C ARG A 117 -2.85 -10.93 -13.73
N ARG A 118 -3.00 -11.23 -12.44
CA ARG A 118 -2.75 -12.55 -11.88
C ARG A 118 -3.81 -13.56 -12.29
N TRP A 119 -5.10 -13.24 -12.13
CA TRP A 119 -6.19 -14.13 -12.54
C TRP A 119 -6.09 -14.52 -14.03
N ARG A 120 -5.59 -13.62 -14.89
CA ARG A 120 -5.36 -13.90 -16.31
C ARG A 120 -4.08 -14.66 -16.68
N ARG A 121 -3.18 -14.94 -15.72
CA ARG A 121 -1.98 -15.79 -15.96
C ARG A 121 -2.17 -17.22 -15.50
N VAL A 122 -3.33 -17.54 -14.91
CA VAL A 122 -3.65 -18.88 -14.39
C VAL A 122 -4.56 -19.64 -15.37
N ASP A 123 -4.98 -19.00 -16.47
CA ASP A 123 -5.61 -19.60 -17.66
C ASP A 123 -4.61 -19.59 -18.83
#